data_AF-A0A537MJT5-F1
#
_entry.id   AF-A0A537MJT5-F1
#
_cell.length_a   1.000
_cell.length_b   1.000
_cell.length_c   1.000
_cell.angle_alpha   90.00
_cell.angle_beta   90.00
_cell.angle_gamma   90.00
#
_symmetry.space_group_name_H-M   'P 1'
#
loop_
_entity.id
_entity.type
_entity.pdbx_description
1 polymer ?
#
loop_
_entity_poly.entity_id
_entity_poly.type
_entity_poly.pdbx_seq_one_letter_code
_entity_poly.pdbx_strand_id
1 'polypeptide(L)'
;MRLEEWAGTLYFVMLVITTCTNRKRQPIAAKLHVASLPYADRDKLVAEWTRRLASEKALRPVTDLYAGRGFQEAVLAARRLGAELFVASAGLGLVRESATVPSYACTILANAHDSIADRVGEGFSAAAWWRQINQASPFAVSLAASVASSRGLVCAALSESYIGMIEADLVGLDDQARGRLRLFTGAPLERIAPQLRACVMPYDDRLEGADSPIRGTRSDFASRALHHFAQAIAVPDDRRSEAEHADAVRRATQGWQAPARVARARHDDESLRALLHQHWEAAGGSSSRLLRLFRDQLHIACEQGRFATLAREVRTERA
;
A
#
# COMPACT_ATOMS: atom_id res chain seq x y z
N MET A 1 36.27 29.99 24.35
CA MET A 1 35.94 28.58 24.61
C MET A 1 34.50 28.37 24.19
N ARG A 2 34.27 27.92 22.96
CA ARG A 2 32.94 27.83 22.32
C ARG A 2 32.29 26.50 22.69
N LEU A 3 31.03 26.58 23.10
CA LEU A 3 30.10 25.47 23.20
C LEU A 3 29.68 25.10 21.78
N GLU A 4 30.11 23.93 21.29
CA GLU A 4 29.62 23.35 20.04
C GLU A 4 28.37 22.51 20.32
N GLU A 5 27.31 22.86 19.60
CA GLU A 5 26.01 22.21 19.55
C GLU A 5 26.16 20.76 19.04
N TRP A 6 25.81 19.80 19.90
CA TRP A 6 25.57 18.43 19.45
C TRP A 6 24.20 18.39 18.78
N ALA A 7 24.17 18.64 17.47
CA ALA A 7 23.06 18.25 16.62
C ALA A 7 23.03 16.71 16.58
N GLY A 8 22.38 16.10 17.56
CA GLY A 8 22.15 14.67 17.62
C GLY A 8 21.24 14.24 16.48
N THR A 9 21.83 13.73 15.39
CA THR A 9 21.09 12.96 14.39
C THR A 9 20.48 11.76 15.10
N LEU A 10 19.17 11.81 15.34
CA LEU A 10 18.38 10.66 15.76
C LEU A 10 18.54 9.59 14.67
N TYR A 11 19.45 8.64 14.88
CA TYR A 11 19.53 7.44 14.07
C TYR A 11 18.25 6.64 14.34
N PHE A 12 17.29 6.69 13.41
CA PHE A 12 16.13 5.80 13.48
C PHE A 12 16.63 4.37 13.45
N VAL A 13 16.25 3.61 14.47
CA VAL A 13 16.72 2.24 14.64
C VAL A 13 16.04 1.36 13.59
N MET A 14 14.73 1.48 13.38
CA MET A 14 13.97 0.63 12.46
C MET A 14 13.33 1.42 11.33
N LEU A 15 13.03 0.74 10.22
CA LEU A 15 12.31 1.30 9.07
C LEU A 15 11.02 0.53 8.84
N VAL A 16 9.93 1.25 8.55
CA VAL A 16 8.72 0.66 7.99
C VAL A 16 8.50 1.17 6.57
N ILE A 17 8.28 0.26 5.62
CA ILE A 17 7.96 0.61 4.23
C ILE A 17 6.53 0.15 3.95
N THR A 18 5.67 1.05 3.49
CA THR A 18 4.30 0.71 3.10
C THR A 18 3.99 1.20 1.68
N THR A 19 2.83 0.82 1.14
CA THR A 19 2.39 1.29 -0.18
C THR A 19 1.57 2.56 -0.07
N CYS A 20 1.61 3.39 -1.11
CA CYS A 20 0.71 4.54 -1.21
C CYS A 20 -0.75 4.09 -1.43
N THR A 21 -1.69 5.02 -1.23
CA THR A 21 -3.14 4.77 -1.35
C THR A 21 -3.80 5.81 -2.24
N ASN A 22 -4.82 5.38 -2.98
CA ASN A 22 -5.61 6.30 -3.80
C ASN A 22 -6.44 7.26 -2.93
N ARG A 23 -6.80 6.85 -1.71
CA ARG A 23 -7.54 7.69 -0.78
C ARG A 23 -6.60 8.72 -0.15
N LYS A 24 -6.67 9.96 -0.66
CA LYS A 24 -5.91 11.11 -0.15
C LYS A 24 -6.86 12.12 0.50
N ARG A 25 -6.38 12.86 1.51
CA ARG A 25 -7.18 13.84 2.27
C ARG A 25 -7.25 15.23 1.62
N GLN A 26 -6.51 15.43 0.53
CA GLN A 26 -6.44 16.69 -0.19
C GLN A 26 -6.91 16.50 -1.64
N PRO A 27 -7.68 17.46 -2.19
CA PRO A 27 -7.99 17.48 -3.61
C PRO A 27 -6.74 17.36 -4.48
N ILE A 28 -6.87 16.69 -5.61
CA ILE A 28 -5.80 16.50 -6.57
C ILE A 28 -5.93 17.59 -7.63
N ALA A 29 -4.85 18.33 -7.88
CA ALA A 29 -4.84 19.33 -8.95
C ALA A 29 -5.01 18.64 -10.31
N ALA A 30 -5.76 19.24 -11.24
CA ALA A 30 -6.05 18.64 -12.55
C ALA A 30 -4.79 18.15 -13.29
N LYS A 31 -3.69 18.93 -13.23
CA LYS A 31 -2.40 18.59 -13.83
C LYS A 31 -1.72 17.37 -13.19
N LEU A 32 -2.06 17.04 -11.94
CA LEU A 32 -1.51 15.92 -11.16
C LEU A 32 -2.40 14.66 -11.23
N HIS A 33 -3.22 14.57 -12.27
CA HIS A 33 -3.78 13.32 -12.76
C HIS A 33 -2.89 12.79 -13.88
N VAL A 34 -2.39 11.56 -13.76
CA VAL A 34 -1.67 10.88 -14.85
C VAL A 34 -2.55 10.76 -16.10
N ALA A 35 -3.88 10.70 -15.92
CA ALA A 35 -4.83 10.76 -17.02
C ALA A 35 -4.72 12.03 -17.90
N SER A 36 -4.10 13.09 -17.38
CA SER A 36 -3.88 14.35 -18.12
C SER A 36 -2.51 14.43 -18.81
N LEU A 37 -1.70 13.37 -18.73
CA LEU A 37 -0.46 13.27 -19.49
C LEU A 37 -0.76 12.87 -20.95
N PRO A 38 0.05 13.32 -21.92
CA PRO A 38 -0.01 12.81 -23.28
C PRO A 38 0.34 11.31 -23.31
N TYR A 39 0.06 10.64 -24.42
CA TYR A 39 0.66 9.35 -24.71
C TYR A 39 2.09 9.57 -25.19
N ALA A 40 3.07 8.93 -24.55
CA ALA A 40 4.47 9.08 -24.91
C ALA A 40 5.31 7.93 -24.35
N ASP A 41 6.55 7.84 -24.81
CA ASP A 41 7.55 6.96 -24.19
C ASP A 41 7.78 7.33 -22.71
N ARG A 42 8.23 6.33 -21.95
CA ARG A 42 8.44 6.42 -20.50
C ARG A 42 9.29 7.62 -20.11
N ASP A 43 10.38 7.89 -20.82
CA ASP A 43 11.36 8.90 -20.43
C ASP A 43 10.75 10.31 -20.52
N LYS A 44 9.97 10.59 -21.58
CA LYS A 44 9.20 11.84 -21.71
C LYS A 44 8.12 11.96 -20.64
N LEU A 45 7.42 10.87 -20.31
CA LEU A 45 6.39 10.89 -19.27
C LEU A 45 6.97 11.12 -17.89
N VAL A 46 8.12 10.53 -17.56
CA VAL A 46 8.82 10.79 -16.29
C VAL A 46 9.21 12.26 -16.22
N ALA A 47 9.84 12.81 -17.25
CA ALA A 47 10.26 14.22 -17.26
C ALA A 47 9.07 15.19 -17.11
N GLU A 48 7.97 14.95 -17.82
CA GLU A 48 6.77 15.78 -17.71
C GLU A 48 6.10 15.63 -16.34
N TRP A 49 5.98 14.41 -15.84
CA TRP A 49 5.37 14.14 -14.54
C TRP A 49 6.15 14.78 -13.39
N THR A 50 7.48 14.63 -13.37
CA THR A 50 8.32 15.24 -12.33
C THR A 50 8.32 16.77 -12.40
N ARG A 51 8.28 17.35 -13.60
CA ARG A 51 8.10 18.80 -13.78
C ARG A 51 6.78 19.28 -13.18
N ARG A 52 5.68 18.56 -13.40
CA ARG A 52 4.36 18.91 -12.83
C ARG A 52 4.37 18.80 -11.31
N LEU A 53 4.97 17.73 -10.77
CA LEU A 53 5.16 17.52 -9.33
C LEU A 53 5.94 18.67 -8.69
N ALA A 54 7.08 19.06 -9.28
CA ALA A 54 7.93 20.14 -8.78
C ALA A 54 7.23 21.52 -8.81
N SER A 55 6.27 21.72 -9.72
CA SER A 55 5.53 22.97 -9.85
C SER A 55 4.34 23.10 -8.88
N GLU A 56 4.02 22.07 -8.10
CA GLU A 56 2.89 22.10 -7.18
C GLU A 56 3.28 22.76 -5.85
N LYS A 57 2.42 23.66 -5.37
CA LYS A 57 2.64 24.42 -4.13
C LYS A 57 1.79 23.89 -2.98
N ALA A 58 0.67 23.24 -3.28
CA ALA A 58 -0.23 22.70 -2.27
C ALA A 58 0.31 21.36 -1.74
N LEU A 59 1.28 21.44 -0.83
CA LEU A 59 1.96 20.29 -0.23
C LEU A 59 1.39 19.94 1.15
N ARG A 60 1.48 18.67 1.54
CA ARG A 60 1.11 18.15 2.86
C ARG A 60 2.12 17.10 3.33
N PRO A 61 2.36 16.97 4.65
CA PRO A 61 3.08 15.83 5.20
C PRO A 61 2.50 14.51 4.70
N VAL A 62 3.35 13.53 4.42
CA VAL A 62 2.93 12.20 3.92
C VAL A 62 1.91 11.53 4.85
N THR A 63 2.08 11.68 6.17
CA THR A 63 1.16 11.17 7.20
C THR A 63 -0.22 11.82 7.20
N ASP A 64 -0.30 13.07 6.75
CA ASP A 64 -1.54 13.83 6.64
C ASP A 64 -2.19 13.68 5.25
N LEU A 65 -1.42 13.32 4.24
CA LEU A 65 -1.92 13.14 2.88
C LEU A 65 -2.69 11.83 2.73
N TYR A 66 -2.06 10.71 3.06
CA TYR A 66 -2.61 9.38 2.79
C TYR A 66 -3.63 8.95 3.84
N ALA A 67 -4.67 8.24 3.38
CA ALA A 67 -5.76 7.79 4.24
C ALA A 67 -6.26 6.38 3.85
N GLY A 68 -7.12 5.83 4.70
CA GLY A 68 -7.61 4.47 4.57
C GLY A 68 -6.90 3.53 5.53
N ARG A 69 -7.56 2.41 5.84
CA ARG A 69 -7.16 1.53 6.93
C ARG A 69 -5.75 0.99 6.76
N GLY A 70 -5.41 0.41 5.60
CA GLY A 70 -4.07 -0.14 5.35
C GLY A 70 -2.95 0.85 5.70
N PHE A 71 -3.04 2.09 5.23
CA PHE A 71 -2.06 3.12 5.57
C PHE A 71 -2.02 3.42 7.08
N GLN A 72 -3.18 3.52 7.74
CA GLN A 72 -3.24 3.76 9.19
C GLN A 72 -2.65 2.60 10.01
N GLU A 73 -2.87 1.34 9.61
CA GLU A 73 -2.27 0.17 10.26
C GLU A 73 -0.74 0.20 10.14
N ALA A 74 -0.21 0.63 8.99
CA ALA A 74 1.24 0.80 8.81
C ALA A 74 1.81 1.94 9.68
N VAL A 75 1.09 3.07 9.80
CA VAL A 75 1.46 4.16 10.72
C VAL A 75 1.47 3.70 12.17
N LEU A 76 0.46 2.94 12.60
CA LEU A 76 0.39 2.38 13.96
C LEU A 76 1.55 1.42 14.23
N ALA A 77 1.86 0.55 13.26
CA ALA A 77 3.00 -0.35 13.36
C ALA A 77 4.34 0.42 13.47
N ALA A 78 4.55 1.42 12.62
CA ALA A 78 5.76 2.24 12.64
C ALA A 78 5.96 2.94 14.00
N ARG A 79 4.90 3.59 14.50
CA ARG A 79 4.92 4.23 15.83
C ARG A 79 5.25 3.25 16.94
N ARG A 80 4.66 2.05 16.89
CA ARG A 80 4.89 1.02 17.91
C ARG A 80 6.30 0.47 17.89
N LEU A 81 6.91 0.38 16.71
CA LEU A 81 8.30 -0.03 16.52
C LEU A 81 9.30 1.10 16.78
N GLY A 82 8.85 2.34 16.98
CA GLY A 82 9.73 3.51 16.96
C GLY A 82 10.47 3.67 15.63
N ALA A 83 9.85 3.24 14.53
CA ALA A 83 10.43 3.19 13.20
C ALA A 83 10.08 4.44 12.39
N GLU A 84 11.00 4.86 11.52
CA GLU A 84 10.71 5.86 10.49
C GLU A 84 9.84 5.22 9.40
N LEU A 85 8.72 5.86 9.06
CA LEU A 85 7.82 5.38 8.02
C LEU A 85 8.23 5.91 6.63
N PHE A 86 8.24 5.01 5.66
CA PHE A 86 8.45 5.26 4.25
C PHE A 86 7.26 4.75 3.44
N VAL A 87 6.93 5.46 2.36
CA VAL A 87 5.84 5.11 1.45
C VAL A 87 6.40 4.91 0.05
N ALA A 88 6.30 3.69 -0.46
CA ALA A 88 6.50 3.39 -1.87
C ALA A 88 5.31 3.93 -2.66
N SER A 89 5.56 4.86 -3.57
CA SER A 89 4.54 5.52 -4.39
C SER A 89 4.84 5.37 -5.87
N ALA A 90 3.88 4.86 -6.63
CA ALA A 90 3.95 4.83 -8.09
C ALA A 90 4.12 6.24 -8.70
N GLY A 91 3.64 7.30 -8.03
CA GLY A 91 3.72 8.66 -8.54
C GLY A 91 4.91 9.46 -8.01
N LEU A 92 5.43 9.15 -6.82
CA LEU A 92 6.44 9.98 -6.15
C LEU A 92 7.79 9.29 -5.95
N GLY A 93 7.89 7.98 -6.20
CA GLY A 93 9.04 7.18 -5.75
C GLY A 93 8.90 6.78 -4.27
N LEU A 94 10.02 6.52 -3.60
CA LEU A 94 10.04 6.23 -2.16
C LEU A 94 10.09 7.56 -1.39
N VAL A 95 9.10 7.82 -0.54
CA VAL A 95 9.04 9.08 0.24
C VAL A 95 9.04 8.81 1.74
N ARG A 96 9.67 9.69 2.51
CA ARG A 96 9.68 9.66 3.98
C ARG A 96 8.40 10.25 4.56
N GLU A 97 8.02 9.84 5.76
CA GLU A 97 6.85 10.39 6.46
C GLU A 97 6.94 11.89 6.74
N SER A 98 8.17 12.40 6.94
CA SER A 98 8.46 13.81 7.20
C SER A 98 8.42 14.68 5.94
N ALA A 99 8.39 14.08 4.75
CA ALA A 99 8.33 14.83 3.50
C ALA A 99 6.97 15.49 3.31
N THR A 100 6.97 16.74 2.85
CA THR A 100 5.76 17.41 2.37
C THR A 100 5.63 17.21 0.87
N VAL A 101 4.56 16.56 0.42
CA VAL A 101 4.36 16.13 -0.97
C VAL A 101 2.99 16.59 -1.48
N PRO A 102 2.81 16.72 -2.81
CA PRO A 102 1.52 17.09 -3.36
C PRO A 102 0.54 15.91 -3.37
N SER A 103 -0.75 16.22 -3.40
CA SER A 103 -1.77 15.22 -3.75
C SER A 103 -1.71 14.92 -5.26
N TYR A 104 -1.77 13.65 -5.64
CA TYR A 104 -1.62 13.19 -7.02
C TYR A 104 -2.48 11.94 -7.29
N ALA A 105 -2.80 11.67 -8.56
CA ALA A 105 -3.38 10.41 -9.01
C ALA A 105 -2.45 9.73 -10.01
N CYS A 106 -1.88 8.59 -9.62
CA CYS A 106 -1.00 7.76 -10.44
C CYS A 106 -1.07 6.32 -9.93
N THR A 107 -1.31 5.37 -10.83
CA THR A 107 -1.27 3.93 -10.55
C THR A 107 -0.55 3.18 -11.66
N ILE A 108 0.05 2.04 -11.33
CA ILE A 108 0.65 1.09 -12.28
C ILE A 108 -0.35 0.04 -12.78
N LEU A 109 -1.59 0.06 -12.28
CA LEU A 109 -2.63 -0.87 -12.68
C LEU A 109 -3.19 -0.46 -14.04
N ALA A 110 -3.09 -1.35 -15.02
CA ALA A 110 -3.65 -1.14 -16.35
C ALA A 110 -5.18 -0.97 -16.32
N ASN A 111 -5.72 -0.23 -17.28
CA ASN A 111 -7.16 0.06 -17.45
C ASN A 111 -7.78 0.85 -16.28
N ALA A 112 -6.96 1.55 -15.50
CA ALA A 112 -7.42 2.49 -14.49
C ALA A 112 -7.33 3.92 -15.03
N HIS A 113 -8.24 4.80 -14.62
CA HIS A 113 -8.28 6.19 -15.10
C HIS A 113 -6.91 6.90 -15.06
N ASP A 114 -6.20 6.77 -13.93
CA ASP A 114 -4.86 7.36 -13.72
C ASP A 114 -3.72 6.34 -13.86
N SER A 115 -3.87 5.38 -14.78
CA SER A 115 -2.86 4.37 -15.13
C SER A 115 -1.71 4.99 -15.92
N ILE A 116 -0.49 4.88 -15.39
CA ILE A 116 0.72 5.23 -16.16
C ILE A 116 1.03 4.19 -17.22
N ALA A 117 0.63 2.93 -17.00
CA ALA A 117 0.80 1.86 -17.97
C ALA A 117 0.06 2.20 -19.28
N ASP A 118 -1.15 2.76 -19.17
CA ASP A 118 -1.99 3.09 -20.31
C ASP A 118 -1.46 4.30 -21.08
N ARG A 119 -0.67 5.17 -20.43
CA ARG A 119 -0.03 6.34 -21.07
C ARG A 119 1.24 5.98 -21.82
N VAL A 120 1.97 4.97 -21.35
CA VAL A 120 3.14 4.41 -22.05
C VAL A 120 2.69 3.50 -23.20
N GLY A 121 1.67 2.67 -22.97
CA GLY A 121 1.19 1.69 -23.94
C GLY A 121 2.01 0.39 -23.92
N GLU A 122 2.24 -0.19 -25.10
CA GLU A 122 2.98 -1.45 -25.23
C GLU A 122 4.40 -1.34 -24.65
N GLY A 123 4.83 -2.40 -23.96
CA GLY A 123 6.17 -2.44 -23.35
C GLY A 123 6.30 -1.73 -22.00
N PHE A 124 5.19 -1.31 -21.37
CA PHE A 124 5.23 -0.79 -20.00
C PHE A 124 5.85 -1.80 -19.02
N SER A 125 6.74 -1.30 -18.18
CA SER A 125 7.34 -2.05 -17.06
C SER A 125 7.25 -1.21 -15.80
N ALA A 126 6.52 -1.72 -14.80
CA ALA A 126 6.39 -1.06 -13.49
C ALA A 126 7.76 -0.86 -12.82
N ALA A 127 8.66 -1.84 -12.92
CA ALA A 127 10.01 -1.75 -12.37
C ALA A 127 10.86 -0.67 -13.08
N ALA A 128 10.75 -0.57 -14.42
CA ALA A 128 11.45 0.47 -15.16
C ALA A 128 10.91 1.88 -14.85
N TRP A 129 9.59 2.01 -14.72
CA TRP A 129 8.94 3.25 -14.27
C TRP A 129 9.40 3.64 -12.87
N TRP A 130 9.38 2.71 -11.92
CA TRP A 130 9.84 2.92 -10.55
C TRP A 130 11.28 3.44 -10.50
N ARG A 131 12.20 2.77 -11.19
CA ARG A 131 13.61 3.16 -11.23
C ARG A 131 13.78 4.62 -11.68
N GLN A 132 13.07 5.03 -12.73
CA GLN A 132 13.19 6.40 -13.24
C GLN A 132 12.50 7.43 -12.35
N ILE A 133 11.31 7.13 -11.83
CA ILE A 133 10.62 8.09 -10.95
C ILE A 133 11.35 8.26 -9.61
N ASN A 134 11.96 7.19 -9.08
CA ASN A 134 12.73 7.24 -7.85
C ASN A 134 14.05 8.03 -8.01
N GLN A 135 14.54 8.18 -9.25
CA GLN A 135 15.71 9.00 -9.58
C GLN A 135 15.34 10.46 -9.89
N ALA A 136 14.20 10.70 -10.54
CA ALA A 136 13.85 12.01 -11.08
C ALA A 136 12.85 12.81 -10.22
N SER A 137 12.09 12.15 -9.34
CA SER A 137 11.13 12.83 -8.46
C SER A 137 11.84 13.70 -7.43
N PRO A 138 11.41 14.96 -7.24
CA PRO A 138 12.02 15.85 -6.24
C PRO A 138 11.72 15.45 -4.79
N PHE A 139 10.84 14.45 -4.59
CA PHE A 139 10.44 13.98 -3.27
C PHE A 139 11.03 12.62 -2.90
N ALA A 140 11.61 11.91 -3.89
CA ALA A 140 12.08 10.56 -3.72
C ALA A 140 13.39 10.50 -2.92
N VAL A 141 13.57 9.40 -2.18
CA VAL A 141 14.82 9.05 -1.51
C VAL A 141 15.26 7.65 -1.90
N SER A 142 16.57 7.39 -1.85
CA SER A 142 17.10 6.06 -2.14
C SER A 142 16.75 5.07 -1.03
N LEU A 143 16.19 3.91 -1.40
CA LEU A 143 15.93 2.79 -0.49
C LEU A 143 17.23 2.28 0.12
N ALA A 144 18.23 2.01 -0.73
CA ALA A 144 19.52 1.50 -0.29
C ALA A 144 20.22 2.46 0.68
N ALA A 145 20.22 3.76 0.39
CA ALA A 145 20.83 4.75 1.28
C ALA A 145 20.08 4.86 2.62
N SER A 146 18.75 4.82 2.59
CA SER A 146 17.92 4.89 3.80
C SER A 146 18.15 3.65 4.68
N VAL A 147 18.19 2.46 4.07
CA VAL A 147 18.48 1.20 4.77
C VAL A 147 19.90 1.19 5.35
N ALA A 148 20.90 1.65 4.60
CA ALA A 148 22.30 1.74 5.06
C ALA A 148 22.47 2.70 6.24
N SER A 149 21.65 3.75 6.31
CA SER A 149 21.64 4.69 7.46
C SER A 149 20.89 4.19 8.70
N SER A 150 20.23 3.03 8.61
CA SER A 150 19.46 2.40 9.70
C SER A 150 20.19 1.18 10.29
N ARG A 151 19.85 0.76 11.52
CA ARG A 151 20.56 -0.34 12.22
C ARG A 151 19.71 -1.56 12.58
N GLY A 152 18.40 -1.40 12.72
CA GLY A 152 17.43 -2.41 13.16
C GLY A 152 16.61 -2.98 12.01
N LEU A 153 15.46 -3.57 12.31
CA LEU A 153 14.61 -4.22 11.32
C LEU A 153 14.15 -3.26 10.22
N VAL A 154 14.08 -3.79 8.99
CA VAL A 154 13.43 -3.15 7.85
C VAL A 154 12.14 -3.92 7.57
N CYS A 155 11.01 -3.36 7.95
CA CYS A 155 9.70 -3.99 7.86
C CYS A 155 8.92 -3.46 6.65
N ALA A 156 8.82 -4.24 5.59
CA ALA A 156 8.14 -3.84 4.36
C ALA A 156 6.75 -4.50 4.26
N ALA A 157 5.68 -3.71 4.35
CA ALA A 157 4.29 -4.12 4.14
C ALA A 157 3.83 -3.73 2.73
N LEU A 158 3.94 -4.66 1.78
CA LEU A 158 3.77 -4.39 0.35
C LEU A 158 2.79 -5.36 -0.30
N SER A 159 1.99 -4.85 -1.25
CA SER A 159 1.20 -5.71 -2.15
C SER A 159 2.11 -6.37 -3.19
N GLU A 160 1.63 -7.43 -3.83
CA GLU A 160 2.33 -8.12 -4.93
C GLU A 160 2.82 -7.15 -6.01
N SER A 161 1.93 -6.26 -6.47
CA SER A 161 2.25 -5.26 -7.50
C SER A 161 3.37 -4.30 -7.08
N TYR A 162 3.43 -3.94 -5.80
CA TYR A 162 4.48 -3.07 -5.28
C TYR A 162 5.79 -3.81 -5.06
N ILE A 163 5.75 -5.09 -4.67
CA ILE A 163 6.94 -5.93 -4.58
C ILE A 163 7.59 -6.04 -5.95
N GLY A 164 6.84 -6.43 -6.98
CA GLY A 164 7.37 -6.51 -8.34
C GLY A 164 7.87 -5.17 -8.88
N MET A 165 7.25 -4.06 -8.47
CA MET A 165 7.67 -2.72 -8.87
C MET A 165 9.02 -2.31 -8.24
N ILE A 166 9.28 -2.66 -6.98
CA ILE A 166 10.49 -2.26 -6.25
C ILE A 166 11.51 -3.41 -6.05
N GLU A 167 11.27 -4.56 -6.68
CA GLU A 167 12.02 -5.80 -6.49
C GLU A 167 13.53 -5.60 -6.62
N ALA A 168 13.96 -4.88 -7.67
CA ALA A 168 15.37 -4.62 -7.93
C ALA A 168 16.06 -3.87 -6.78
N ASP A 169 15.36 -2.96 -6.10
CA ASP A 169 15.91 -2.21 -4.97
C ASP A 169 16.04 -3.12 -3.74
N LEU A 170 15.07 -4.01 -3.50
CA LEU A 170 15.09 -4.97 -2.38
C LEU A 170 16.13 -6.07 -2.59
N VAL A 171 16.24 -6.59 -3.81
CA VAL A 171 17.26 -7.57 -4.21
C VAL A 171 18.65 -6.93 -4.24
N GLY A 172 18.75 -5.65 -4.57
CA GLY A 172 20.01 -4.90 -4.60
C GLY A 172 20.58 -4.54 -3.21
N LEU A 173 19.84 -4.75 -2.12
CA LEU A 173 20.39 -4.62 -0.76
C LEU A 173 21.56 -5.58 -0.56
N ASP A 174 22.55 -5.20 0.25
CA ASP A 174 23.59 -6.13 0.70
C ASP A 174 23.01 -7.20 1.65
N ASP A 175 23.78 -8.27 1.92
CA ASP A 175 23.29 -9.40 2.70
C ASP A 175 23.00 -9.04 4.17
N GLN A 176 23.74 -8.08 4.74
CA GLN A 176 23.49 -7.60 6.10
C GLN A 176 22.16 -6.84 6.18
N ALA A 177 21.89 -5.95 5.22
CA ALA A 177 20.64 -5.22 5.08
C ALA A 177 19.47 -6.17 4.79
N ARG A 178 19.67 -7.15 3.90
CA ARG A 178 18.66 -8.16 3.56
C ARG A 178 18.33 -9.06 4.75
N GLY A 179 19.32 -9.42 5.58
CA GLY A 179 19.10 -10.17 6.83
C GLY A 179 18.21 -9.44 7.85
N ARG A 180 18.10 -8.10 7.75
CA ARG A 180 17.19 -7.26 8.56
C ARG A 180 15.81 -7.09 7.93
N LEU A 181 15.61 -7.50 6.68
CA LEU A 181 14.35 -7.33 5.95
C LEU A 181 13.28 -8.33 6.42
N ARG A 182 12.10 -7.84 6.75
CA ARG A 182 10.89 -8.62 7.00
C ARG A 182 9.80 -8.13 6.04
N LEU A 183 9.37 -9.00 5.13
CA LEU A 183 8.39 -8.69 4.09
C LEU A 183 7.02 -9.25 4.49
N PHE A 184 6.04 -8.37 4.58
CA PHE A 184 4.65 -8.69 4.88
C PHE A 184 3.84 -8.49 3.60
N THR A 185 3.24 -9.58 3.10
CA THR A 185 2.50 -9.56 1.84
C THR A 185 1.49 -10.70 1.79
N GLY A 186 0.39 -10.48 1.07
CA GLY A 186 -0.56 -11.54 0.71
C GLY A 186 -0.26 -12.17 -0.66
N ALA A 187 0.90 -11.85 -1.25
CA ALA A 187 1.35 -12.39 -2.52
C ALA A 187 1.76 -13.87 -2.37
N PRO A 188 1.46 -14.73 -3.37
CA PRO A 188 1.99 -16.08 -3.40
C PRO A 188 3.52 -16.10 -3.47
N LEU A 189 4.16 -17.02 -2.74
CA LEU A 189 5.62 -17.06 -2.59
C LEU A 189 6.35 -17.31 -3.91
N GLU A 190 5.72 -18.05 -4.83
CA GLU A 190 6.23 -18.32 -6.18
C GLU A 190 6.38 -17.05 -7.02
N ARG A 191 5.62 -15.98 -6.72
CA ARG A 191 5.71 -14.68 -7.38
C ARG A 191 6.73 -13.74 -6.75
N ILE A 192 7.39 -14.18 -5.68
CA ILE A 192 8.45 -13.44 -5.00
C ILE A 192 9.81 -13.94 -5.49
N ALA A 193 10.71 -13.01 -5.81
CA ALA A 193 12.09 -13.32 -6.17
C ALA A 193 12.74 -14.28 -5.14
N PRO A 194 13.45 -15.34 -5.57
CA PRO A 194 14.04 -16.34 -4.69
C PRO A 194 14.85 -15.76 -3.52
N GLN A 195 15.58 -14.67 -3.77
CA GLN A 195 16.43 -13.97 -2.79
C GLN A 195 15.64 -13.30 -1.66
N LEU A 196 14.35 -13.02 -1.88
CA LEU A 196 13.48 -12.36 -0.89
C LEU A 196 12.57 -13.35 -0.16
N ARG A 197 12.47 -14.60 -0.61
CA ARG A 197 11.52 -15.59 -0.05
C ARG A 197 11.75 -15.86 1.43
N ALA A 198 13.01 -15.92 1.87
CA ALA A 198 13.35 -16.09 3.27
C ALA A 198 12.90 -14.91 4.15
N CYS A 199 12.83 -13.70 3.59
CA CYS A 199 12.37 -12.50 4.29
C CYS A 199 10.85 -12.45 4.48
N VAL A 200 10.07 -13.28 3.78
CA VAL A 200 8.60 -13.26 3.85
C VAL A 200 8.12 -13.82 5.19
N MET A 201 7.39 -13.00 5.94
CA MET A 201 6.77 -13.42 7.20
C MET A 201 5.52 -14.26 6.91
N PRO A 202 5.38 -15.46 7.51
CA PRO A 202 4.42 -16.48 7.11
C PRO A 202 3.01 -16.22 7.67
N TYR A 203 2.48 -15.03 7.40
CA TYR A 203 1.05 -14.74 7.56
C TYR A 203 0.29 -15.30 6.35
N ASP A 204 -0.93 -15.76 6.58
CA ASP A 204 -1.82 -16.28 5.55
C ASP A 204 -3.27 -15.86 5.81
N ASP A 205 -4.22 -16.44 5.08
CA ASP A 205 -5.66 -16.15 5.16
C ASP A 205 -6.22 -16.23 6.60
N ARG A 206 -5.56 -16.94 7.54
CA ARG A 206 -5.96 -16.97 8.96
C ARG A 206 -5.99 -15.59 9.61
N LEU A 207 -5.19 -14.63 9.13
CA LEU A 207 -5.22 -13.25 9.63
C LEU A 207 -6.57 -12.54 9.35
N GLU A 208 -7.35 -13.03 8.40
CA GLU A 208 -8.71 -12.54 8.09
C GLU A 208 -9.81 -13.29 8.88
N GLY A 209 -9.42 -14.40 9.51
CA GLY A 209 -10.25 -15.32 10.27
C GLY A 209 -10.87 -14.72 11.53
N ALA A 210 -11.85 -15.43 12.10
CA ALA A 210 -12.58 -14.95 13.28
C ALA A 210 -11.68 -14.79 14.53
N ASP A 211 -10.63 -15.62 14.64
CA ASP A 211 -9.72 -15.64 15.79
C ASP A 211 -8.63 -14.55 15.73
N SER A 212 -8.46 -13.90 14.57
CA SER A 212 -7.49 -12.82 14.42
C SER A 212 -7.95 -11.57 15.18
N PRO A 213 -7.10 -10.93 16.00
CA PRO A 213 -7.44 -9.69 16.69
C PRO A 213 -7.51 -8.48 15.74
N ILE A 214 -7.04 -8.65 14.49
CA ILE A 214 -6.91 -7.56 13.51
C ILE A 214 -7.48 -7.98 12.16
N ARG A 215 -8.74 -8.45 12.17
CA ARG A 215 -9.45 -8.87 10.95
C ARG A 215 -9.59 -7.74 9.94
N GLY A 216 -9.59 -8.07 8.66
CA GLY A 216 -9.74 -7.09 7.59
C GLY A 216 -9.91 -7.74 6.23
N THR A 217 -9.46 -7.07 5.20
CA THR A 217 -9.60 -7.53 3.81
C THR A 217 -8.23 -7.76 3.19
N ARG A 218 -8.21 -8.31 1.97
CA ARG A 218 -6.93 -8.51 1.27
C ARG A 218 -6.21 -7.20 0.93
N SER A 219 -6.93 -6.09 0.78
CA SER A 219 -6.33 -4.80 0.40
C SER A 219 -5.52 -4.14 1.52
N ASP A 220 -5.80 -4.46 2.79
CA ASP A 220 -5.05 -4.00 3.95
C ASP A 220 -4.24 -5.12 4.64
N PHE A 221 -4.17 -6.31 4.03
CA PHE A 221 -3.51 -7.49 4.58
C PHE A 221 -2.06 -7.22 5.03
N ALA A 222 -1.23 -6.69 4.12
CA ALA A 222 0.20 -6.50 4.39
C ALA A 222 0.44 -5.59 5.61
N SER A 223 -0.29 -4.49 5.70
CA SER A 223 -0.17 -3.53 6.78
C SER A 223 -0.70 -4.08 8.10
N ARG A 224 -1.79 -4.87 8.08
CA ARG A 224 -2.30 -5.55 9.27
C ARG A 224 -1.36 -6.64 9.78
N ALA A 225 -0.75 -7.40 8.87
CA ALA A 225 0.25 -8.42 9.21
C ALA A 225 1.46 -7.78 9.90
N LEU A 226 1.94 -6.66 9.36
CA LEU A 226 2.98 -5.84 9.99
C LEU A 226 2.54 -5.30 11.35
N HIS A 227 1.33 -4.76 11.47
CA HIS A 227 0.84 -4.24 12.75
C HIS A 227 0.74 -5.35 13.81
N HIS A 228 0.21 -6.52 13.46
CA HIS A 228 0.21 -7.66 14.37
C HIS A 228 1.63 -8.06 14.80
N PHE A 229 2.57 -8.12 13.85
CA PHE A 229 3.97 -8.41 14.15
C PHE A 229 4.58 -7.38 15.11
N ALA A 230 4.39 -6.09 14.85
CA ALA A 230 4.82 -5.01 15.73
C ALA A 230 4.15 -5.07 17.11
N GLN A 231 2.93 -5.60 17.19
CA GLN A 231 2.18 -5.67 18.42
C GLN A 231 2.58 -6.84 19.32
N ALA A 232 2.69 -8.02 18.72
CA ALA A 232 2.72 -9.29 19.44
C ALA A 232 4.07 -10.02 19.36
N ILE A 233 4.97 -9.63 18.44
CA ILE A 233 6.15 -10.42 18.11
C ILE A 233 7.44 -9.60 18.26
N ALA A 234 7.52 -8.44 17.61
CA ALA A 234 8.71 -7.61 17.61
C ALA A 234 9.00 -7.05 19.00
N VAL A 235 10.27 -6.95 19.34
CA VAL A 235 10.75 -6.32 20.58
C VAL A 235 11.71 -5.18 20.26
N PRO A 236 11.95 -4.23 21.19
CA PRO A 236 13.01 -3.24 21.02
C PRO A 236 14.36 -3.90 20.75
N ASP A 237 15.16 -3.30 19.86
CA ASP A 237 16.48 -3.80 19.44
C ASP A 237 16.50 -5.26 18.96
N ASP A 238 15.43 -5.69 18.29
CA ASP A 238 15.32 -7.06 17.76
C ASP A 238 16.45 -7.41 16.78
N ARG A 239 17.19 -8.47 17.12
CA ARG A 239 18.30 -9.01 16.31
C ARG A 239 18.05 -10.44 15.83
N ARG A 240 16.85 -10.97 16.05
CA ARG A 240 16.49 -12.32 15.60
C ARG A 240 16.51 -12.38 14.08
N SER A 241 16.94 -13.53 13.57
CA SER A 241 16.93 -13.86 12.14
C SER A 241 15.51 -13.85 11.56
N GLU A 242 15.42 -13.91 10.23
CA GLU A 242 14.16 -14.08 9.51
C GLU A 242 13.48 -15.42 9.86
N ALA A 243 14.27 -16.48 10.08
CA ALA A 243 13.76 -17.80 10.45
C ALA A 243 13.12 -17.78 11.85
N GLU A 244 13.79 -17.20 12.83
CA GLU A 244 13.26 -17.07 14.20
C GLU A 244 11.98 -16.23 14.25
N HIS A 245 11.92 -15.15 13.46
CA HIS A 245 10.70 -14.35 13.32
C HIS A 245 9.58 -15.11 12.60
N ALA A 246 9.91 -15.89 11.56
CA ALA A 246 8.94 -16.72 10.87
C ALA A 246 8.34 -17.78 11.81
N ASP A 247 9.15 -18.38 12.67
CA ASP A 247 8.67 -19.31 13.71
C ASP A 247 7.80 -18.61 14.76
N ALA A 248 8.15 -17.39 15.17
CA ALA A 248 7.33 -16.62 16.08
C ALA A 248 5.95 -16.27 15.47
N VAL A 249 5.90 -15.94 14.17
CA VAL A 249 4.65 -15.72 13.43
C VAL A 249 3.81 -17.00 13.36
N ARG A 250 4.44 -18.15 13.07
CA ARG A 250 3.74 -19.45 13.05
C ARG A 250 3.13 -19.79 14.40
N ARG A 251 3.86 -19.55 15.49
CA ARG A 251 3.36 -19.76 16.86
C ARG A 251 2.23 -18.79 17.20
N ALA A 252 2.38 -17.50 16.87
CA ALA A 252 1.38 -16.48 17.17
C ALA A 252 0.06 -16.68 16.41
N THR A 253 0.11 -17.29 15.23
CA THR A 253 -1.06 -17.60 14.41
C THR A 253 -1.56 -19.04 14.59
N GLN A 254 -0.94 -19.80 15.50
CA GLN A 254 -1.30 -21.20 15.75
C GLN A 254 -2.73 -21.28 16.31
N GLY A 255 -3.55 -22.14 15.73
CA GLY A 255 -4.94 -22.35 16.14
C GLY A 255 -5.95 -21.39 15.51
N TRP A 256 -5.51 -20.31 14.86
CA TRP A 256 -6.43 -19.42 14.12
C TRP A 256 -7.04 -20.14 12.93
N GLN A 257 -8.35 -19.97 12.77
CA GLN A 257 -9.08 -20.53 11.63
C GLN A 257 -9.09 -19.56 10.45
N ALA A 258 -8.87 -20.07 9.25
CA ALA A 258 -9.08 -19.29 8.04
C ALA A 258 -10.57 -18.92 7.89
N PRO A 259 -10.90 -17.76 7.30
CA PRO A 259 -12.29 -17.41 7.05
C PRO A 259 -12.92 -18.43 6.09
N ALA A 260 -14.18 -18.79 6.35
CA ALA A 260 -14.94 -19.60 5.41
C ALA A 260 -15.05 -18.86 4.06
N ARG A 261 -14.60 -19.50 2.98
CA ARG A 261 -14.73 -18.95 1.62
C ARG A 261 -16.18 -19.09 1.17
N VAL A 262 -16.94 -18.01 1.30
CA VAL A 262 -18.26 -17.91 0.66
C VAL A 262 -18.03 -17.71 -0.84
N ALA A 263 -18.45 -18.66 -1.66
CA ALA A 263 -18.49 -18.49 -3.11
C ALA A 263 -19.45 -17.33 -3.42
N ARG A 264 -18.95 -16.28 -4.06
CA ARG A 264 -19.76 -15.11 -4.42
C ARG A 264 -19.80 -14.93 -5.93
N ALA A 265 -21.00 -14.78 -6.48
CA ALA A 265 -21.19 -14.53 -7.91
C ALA A 265 -20.69 -13.13 -8.28
N ARG A 266 -19.96 -13.01 -9.40
CA ARG A 266 -19.62 -11.70 -9.98
C ARG A 266 -20.78 -11.25 -10.86
N HIS A 267 -21.13 -9.98 -10.75
CA HIS A 267 -22.13 -9.33 -11.59
C HIS A 267 -21.50 -8.13 -12.32
N ASP A 268 -21.96 -7.83 -13.52
CA ASP A 268 -21.65 -6.60 -14.26
C ASP A 268 -22.40 -5.38 -13.69
N ASP A 269 -22.11 -4.18 -14.20
CA ASP A 269 -22.66 -2.93 -13.66
C ASP A 269 -24.16 -2.83 -13.88
N GLU A 270 -24.65 -3.31 -15.03
CA GLU A 270 -26.06 -3.32 -15.37
C GLU A 270 -26.85 -4.23 -14.40
N SER A 271 -26.38 -5.46 -14.20
CA SER A 271 -26.98 -6.41 -13.25
C SER A 271 -26.92 -5.89 -11.82
N LEU A 272 -25.79 -5.29 -11.40
CA LEU A 272 -25.68 -4.69 -10.07
C LEU A 272 -26.62 -3.50 -9.90
N ARG A 273 -26.78 -2.66 -10.93
CA ARG A 273 -27.70 -1.53 -10.90
C ARG A 273 -29.13 -2.02 -10.79
N ALA A 274 -29.53 -3.02 -11.58
CA ALA A 274 -30.85 -3.64 -11.49
C ALA A 274 -31.15 -4.17 -10.08
N LEU A 275 -30.20 -4.89 -9.48
CA LEU A 275 -30.31 -5.37 -8.11
C LEU A 275 -30.39 -4.22 -7.09
N LEU A 276 -29.61 -3.15 -7.29
CA LEU A 276 -29.66 -1.96 -6.43
C LEU A 276 -31.05 -1.31 -6.47
N HIS A 277 -31.68 -1.19 -7.64
CA HIS A 277 -33.06 -0.73 -7.74
C HIS A 277 -34.03 -1.68 -7.04
N GLN A 278 -33.87 -3.00 -7.24
CA GLN A 278 -34.77 -4.01 -6.68
C GLN A 278 -34.80 -3.98 -5.15
N HIS A 279 -33.66 -3.79 -4.50
CA HIS A 279 -33.54 -3.86 -3.04
C HIS A 279 -33.50 -2.49 -2.35
N TRP A 280 -33.60 -1.39 -3.09
CA TRP A 280 -33.41 -0.02 -2.61
C TRP A 280 -34.29 0.32 -1.39
N GLU A 281 -35.60 0.07 -1.51
CA GLU A 281 -36.58 0.37 -0.46
C GLU A 281 -36.42 -0.54 0.76
N ALA A 282 -36.13 -1.83 0.52
CA ALA A 282 -35.90 -2.81 1.60
C ALA A 282 -34.71 -2.43 2.50
N ALA A 283 -33.74 -1.70 1.96
CA ALA A 283 -32.59 -1.18 2.71
C ALA A 283 -32.78 0.28 3.17
N GLY A 284 -33.95 0.88 2.94
CA GLY A 284 -34.26 2.28 3.28
C GLY A 284 -33.31 3.28 2.64
N GLY A 285 -32.93 3.06 1.37
CA GLY A 285 -32.03 3.93 0.61
C GLY A 285 -30.58 4.01 1.13
N SER A 286 -30.20 3.15 2.08
CA SER A 286 -28.87 3.13 2.68
C SER A 286 -27.93 2.22 1.89
N SER A 287 -26.94 2.83 1.22
CA SER A 287 -25.91 2.10 0.47
C SER A 287 -25.10 1.14 1.36
N SER A 288 -24.84 1.49 2.61
CA SER A 288 -24.15 0.60 3.56
C SER A 288 -25.00 -0.63 3.93
N ARG A 289 -26.32 -0.47 4.07
CA ARG A 289 -27.24 -1.59 4.32
C ARG A 289 -27.43 -2.46 3.08
N LEU A 290 -27.56 -1.86 1.90
CA LEU A 290 -27.60 -2.60 0.62
C LEU A 290 -26.33 -3.42 0.41
N LEU A 291 -25.16 -2.85 0.69
CA LEU A 291 -23.89 -3.58 0.54
C LEU A 291 -23.82 -4.80 1.47
N ARG A 292 -24.33 -4.68 2.71
CA ARG A 292 -24.44 -5.83 3.63
C ARG A 292 -25.42 -6.87 3.11
N LEU A 293 -26.61 -6.45 2.71
CA LEU A 293 -27.62 -7.34 2.10
C LEU A 293 -27.02 -8.15 0.94
N PHE A 294 -26.29 -7.50 0.04
CA PHE A 294 -25.73 -8.13 -1.14
C PHE A 294 -24.60 -9.10 -0.80
N ARG A 295 -23.78 -8.79 0.20
CA ARG A 295 -22.65 -9.63 0.61
C ARG A 295 -23.06 -10.80 1.49
N ASP A 296 -23.99 -10.54 2.41
CA ASP A 296 -24.32 -11.42 3.52
C ASP A 296 -25.50 -12.34 3.17
N GLN A 297 -26.47 -11.86 2.37
CA GLN A 297 -27.68 -12.62 2.00
C GLN A 297 -27.69 -13.05 0.54
N LEU A 298 -27.34 -12.16 -0.39
CA LEU A 298 -27.37 -12.48 -1.83
C LEU A 298 -26.08 -13.11 -2.35
N HIS A 299 -25.04 -13.16 -1.51
CA HIS A 299 -23.71 -13.71 -1.86
C HIS A 299 -23.12 -13.13 -3.16
N ILE A 300 -23.24 -11.82 -3.36
CA ILE A 300 -22.71 -11.12 -4.53
C ILE A 300 -21.33 -10.54 -4.25
N ALA A 301 -20.38 -10.77 -5.16
CA ALA A 301 -19.05 -10.18 -5.12
C ALA A 301 -19.13 -8.76 -5.68
N CYS A 302 -19.05 -7.76 -4.81
CA CYS A 302 -18.98 -6.37 -5.22
C CYS A 302 -17.88 -5.60 -4.48
N GLU A 303 -16.99 -4.99 -5.28
CA GLU A 303 -15.97 -4.06 -4.81
C GLU A 303 -16.64 -2.80 -4.25
N GLN A 304 -16.20 -2.34 -3.08
CA GLN A 304 -16.92 -1.32 -2.32
C GLN A 304 -16.96 0.04 -3.04
N GLY A 305 -15.93 0.40 -3.81
CA GLY A 305 -15.89 1.64 -4.59
C GLY A 305 -16.89 1.59 -5.74
N ARG A 306 -16.80 0.54 -6.56
CA ARG A 306 -17.78 0.24 -7.62
C ARG A 306 -19.23 0.29 -7.12
N PHE A 307 -19.51 -0.40 -6.01
CA PHE A 307 -20.83 -0.39 -5.38
C PHE A 307 -21.27 1.02 -4.96
N ALA A 308 -20.38 1.78 -4.32
CA ALA A 308 -20.69 3.11 -3.84
C ALA A 308 -20.98 4.09 -4.99
N THR A 309 -20.26 3.98 -6.10
CA THR A 309 -20.52 4.75 -7.33
C THR A 309 -21.91 4.43 -7.88
N LEU A 310 -22.20 3.16 -8.13
CA LEU A 310 -23.51 2.73 -8.66
C LEU A 310 -24.66 3.10 -7.71
N ALA A 311 -24.50 2.91 -6.39
CA ALA A 311 -25.52 3.28 -5.41
C ALA A 311 -25.76 4.79 -5.35
N ARG A 312 -24.76 5.62 -5.66
CA ARG A 312 -24.93 7.07 -5.78
C ARG A 312 -25.69 7.43 -7.04
N GLU A 313 -25.41 6.78 -8.17
CA GLU A 313 -26.15 6.97 -9.42
C GLU A 313 -27.64 6.62 -9.24
N VAL A 314 -27.94 5.43 -8.71
CA VAL A 314 -29.31 4.98 -8.42
C VAL A 314 -30.05 5.93 -7.47
N ARG A 315 -29.33 6.51 -6.49
CA ARG A 315 -29.92 7.52 -5.60
C ARG A 315 -30.32 8.78 -6.36
N THR A 316 -29.46 9.27 -7.24
CA THR A 316 -29.74 10.47 -8.06
C THR A 316 -30.90 10.23 -9.02
N GLU A 317 -31.00 9.03 -9.61
CA GLU A 317 -32.10 8.65 -10.50
C GLU A 317 -33.46 8.56 -9.79
N ARG A 318 -33.47 8.41 -8.46
CA ARG A 318 -34.66 8.27 -7.62
C ARG A 318 -35.02 9.54 -6.81
N ALA A 319 -34.19 10.58 -6.88
CA ALA A 319 -34.40 11.86 -6.20
C ALA A 319 -35.30 12.78 -7.04
#